data_AF-A0A2X2BIN0-F1
#
_entry.id   AF-A0A2X2BIN0-F1
#
_cell.length_a   1.000
_cell.length_b   1.000
_cell.length_c   1.000
_cell.angle_alpha   90.00
_cell.angle_beta   90.00
_cell.angle_gamma   90.00
#
_symmetry.space_group_name_H-M   'P 1'
#
loop_
_entity.id
_entity.type
_entity.pdbx_description
1 polymer ?
#
loop_
_entity_poly.entity_id
_entity_poly.type
_entity_poly.pdbx_seq_one_letter_code
_entity_poly.pdbx_strand_id
1 'polypeptide(L)'
;MPILSRSLGIDTYGEYLLFMTILIFGHTITDYSVQYIGVRQASNHKYNNIKLSVIYINYQTLRLFLGSVYFLLSLSYSICFLNVHFTYWILYGGSLYLIGYVLTSAWFYLSIGNTKILIISSLFTKLINLLIIIFFIKKSDDIDLLILSTTLPLFISGFLLYLNIKLKFKLKFIF
;
A
#
# COMPACT_ATOMS: atom_id res chain seq x y z
N MET A 1 21.95 7.69 -14.97
CA MET A 1 20.64 7.13 -15.36
C MET A 1 20.27 6.02 -14.39
N PRO A 2 19.07 6.05 -13.78
CA PRO A 2 18.60 4.98 -12.89
C PRO A 2 18.65 3.60 -13.56
N ILE A 3 18.84 2.53 -12.78
CA ILE A 3 19.01 1.15 -13.30
C ILE A 3 17.82 0.75 -14.20
N LEU A 4 16.60 1.08 -13.77
CA LEU A 4 15.36 0.78 -14.50
C LEU A 4 15.26 1.50 -15.85
N SER A 5 15.72 2.75 -15.95
CA SER A 5 15.66 3.49 -17.22
C SER A 5 16.64 2.93 -18.26
N ARG A 6 17.68 2.20 -17.82
CA ARG A 6 18.64 1.54 -18.70
C ARG A 6 18.17 0.14 -19.14
N SER A 7 17.42 -0.58 -18.32
CA SER A 7 17.00 -1.96 -18.60
C SER A 7 15.70 -2.06 -19.40
N LEU A 8 14.73 -1.18 -19.13
CA LEU A 8 13.38 -1.31 -19.69
C LEU A 8 13.19 -0.54 -21.01
N GLY A 9 14.00 0.50 -21.23
CA GLY A 9 13.73 1.51 -22.27
C GLY A 9 12.91 2.67 -21.72
N ILE A 10 12.85 3.77 -22.48
CA ILE A 10 12.24 5.03 -22.04
C ILE A 10 10.71 4.95 -21.98
N ASP A 11 10.08 4.28 -22.96
CA ASP A 11 8.62 4.23 -23.08
C ASP A 11 7.98 3.41 -21.96
N THR A 12 8.45 2.18 -21.78
CA THR A 12 8.01 1.23 -20.73
C THR A 12 8.27 1.73 -19.32
N TYR A 13 9.39 2.43 -19.11
CA TYR A 13 9.69 3.09 -17.84
C TYR A 13 8.70 4.23 -17.55
N GLY A 14 8.29 4.97 -18.58
CA GLY A 14 7.25 6.01 -18.48
C GLY A 14 5.89 5.44 -18.03
N GLU A 15 5.47 4.32 -18.62
CA GLU A 15 4.23 3.64 -18.21
C GLU A 15 4.29 3.15 -16.76
N TYR A 16 5.41 2.56 -16.34
CA TYR A 16 5.59 2.16 -14.94
C TYR A 16 5.55 3.35 -13.97
N LEU A 17 6.16 4.48 -14.32
CA LEU A 17 6.09 5.70 -13.50
C LEU A 17 4.65 6.23 -13.40
N LEU A 18 3.89 6.17 -14.50
CA LEU A 18 2.48 6.53 -14.51
C LEU A 18 1.69 5.63 -13.55
N PHE A 19 1.91 4.31 -13.62
CA PHE A 19 1.31 3.33 -12.72
C PHE A 19 1.61 3.65 -11.25
N MET A 20 2.88 3.86 -10.91
CA MET A 20 3.28 4.20 -9.54
C MET A 20 2.68 5.53 -9.07
N THR A 21 2.57 6.51 -9.96
CA THR A 21 1.99 7.82 -9.64
C THR A 21 0.51 7.69 -9.28
N ILE A 22 -0.27 6.92 -10.04
CA ILE A 22 -1.66 6.60 -9.70
C ILE A 22 -1.73 5.98 -8.31
N LEU A 23 -0.90 4.97 -8.02
CA LEU A 23 -0.92 4.33 -6.70
C LEU A 23 -0.58 5.30 -5.55
N ILE A 24 0.40 6.17 -5.74
CA ILE A 24 0.80 7.18 -4.75
C ILE A 24 -0.32 8.21 -4.54
N PHE A 25 -1.07 8.59 -5.57
CA PHE A 25 -2.28 9.40 -5.41
C PHE A 25 -3.38 8.66 -4.61
N GLY A 26 -3.47 7.34 -4.72
CA GLY A 26 -4.34 6.54 -3.86
C GLY A 26 -3.97 6.64 -2.38
N HIS A 27 -2.67 6.73 -2.07
CA HIS A 27 -2.21 6.92 -0.69
C HIS A 27 -2.68 8.25 -0.12
N THR A 28 -2.56 9.33 -0.88
CA THR A 28 -2.93 10.67 -0.36
C THR A 28 -4.43 10.74 -0.06
N ILE A 29 -5.27 10.13 -0.88
CA ILE A 29 -6.73 10.07 -0.66
C ILE A 29 -7.08 9.19 0.54
N THR A 30 -6.47 8.00 0.64
CA THR A 30 -6.75 7.08 1.75
C THR A 30 -6.29 7.62 3.10
N ASP A 31 -5.22 8.41 3.13
CA ASP A 31 -4.64 8.94 4.37
C ASP A 31 -5.05 10.38 4.71
N TYR A 32 -5.82 11.05 3.84
CA TYR A 32 -6.12 12.49 3.87
C TYR A 32 -6.53 13.05 5.25
N SER A 33 -7.28 12.30 6.06
CA SER A 33 -7.69 12.71 7.40
C SER A 33 -7.11 11.83 8.52
N VAL A 34 -6.77 10.58 8.21
CA VAL A 34 -6.42 9.58 9.22
C VAL A 34 -5.04 9.81 9.82
N GLN A 35 -4.08 10.28 9.02
CA GLN A 35 -2.72 10.56 9.49
C GLN A 35 -2.68 11.67 10.57
N TYR A 36 -3.62 12.60 10.57
CA TYR A 36 -3.66 13.67 11.56
C TYR A 36 -4.67 13.39 12.68
N ILE A 37 -5.93 13.19 12.33
CA ILE A 37 -7.02 13.06 13.32
C ILE A 37 -6.97 11.67 13.97
N GLY A 38 -6.79 10.63 13.16
CA GLY A 38 -6.72 9.25 13.64
C GLY A 38 -5.53 9.02 14.59
N VAL A 39 -4.35 9.52 14.21
CA VAL A 39 -3.14 9.44 15.06
C VAL A 39 -3.33 10.17 16.38
N ARG A 40 -3.90 11.39 16.35
CA ARG A 40 -4.16 12.19 17.57
C ARG A 40 -5.17 11.50 18.50
N GLN A 41 -6.28 10.99 17.96
CA GLN A 41 -7.30 10.33 18.79
C GLN A 41 -6.80 9.02 19.38
N ALA A 42 -6.10 8.20 18.59
CA ALA A 42 -5.55 6.94 19.06
C ALA A 42 -4.43 7.15 20.11
N SER A 43 -3.56 8.15 19.93
CA SER A 43 -2.50 8.46 20.90
C SER A 43 -3.04 8.96 22.25
N ASN A 44 -4.11 9.77 22.25
CA ASN A 44 -4.79 10.22 23.47
C ASN A 44 -5.43 9.08 24.27
N HIS A 45 -5.81 7.99 23.60
CA HIS A 45 -6.46 6.83 24.22
C HIS A 45 -5.58 5.56 24.23
N LYS A 46 -4.26 5.71 24.08
CA LYS A 46 -3.31 4.58 23.95
C LYS A 46 -3.31 3.58 25.11
N TYR A 47 -3.72 4.00 26.31
CA TYR A 47 -3.80 3.12 27.49
C TYR A 47 -5.16 2.42 27.65
N ASN A 48 -6.18 2.82 26.88
CA ASN A 48 -7.51 2.22 26.92
C ASN A 48 -7.74 1.36 25.68
N ASN A 49 -7.46 0.05 25.80
CA ASN A 49 -7.54 -0.91 24.70
C ASN A 49 -8.94 -0.94 24.04
N ILE A 50 -10.01 -0.77 24.81
CA ILE A 50 -11.38 -0.78 24.28
C ILE A 50 -11.60 0.43 23.37
N LYS A 51 -11.31 1.64 23.86
CA LYS A 51 -11.49 2.86 23.06
C LYS A 51 -10.57 2.87 21.84
N LEU A 52 -9.33 2.42 22.01
CA LEU A 52 -8.36 2.33 20.93
C LEU A 52 -8.80 1.33 19.85
N SER A 53 -9.43 0.22 20.22
CA SER A 53 -10.00 -0.74 19.25
C SER A 53 -11.11 -0.15 18.40
N VAL A 54 -12.01 0.63 19.02
CA VAL A 54 -13.12 1.30 18.33
C VAL A 54 -12.58 2.35 17.37
N ILE A 55 -11.62 3.15 17.81
CA ILE A 55 -10.95 4.16 16.98
C ILE A 55 -10.28 3.49 15.78
N TYR A 56 -9.54 2.40 16.02
CA TYR A 56 -8.90 1.65 14.94
C TYR A 56 -9.90 1.14 13.91
N ILE A 57 -10.97 0.47 14.36
CA ILE A 57 -11.99 -0.06 13.45
C ILE A 57 -12.63 1.07 12.64
N ASN A 58 -13.04 2.18 13.28
CA ASN A 58 -13.70 3.30 12.60
C ASN A 58 -12.83 3.93 11.50
N TYR A 59 -11.54 4.20 11.79
CA TYR A 59 -10.65 4.78 10.79
C TYR A 59 -10.22 3.75 9.75
N GLN A 60 -10.05 2.49 10.13
CA GLN A 60 -9.65 1.44 9.20
C GLN A 60 -10.77 1.10 8.22
N THR A 61 -12.04 1.09 8.64
CA THR A 61 -13.20 0.94 7.75
C THR A 61 -13.34 2.13 6.81
N LEU A 62 -13.13 3.36 7.31
CA LEU A 62 -13.10 4.55 6.47
C LEU A 62 -11.98 4.48 5.41
N ARG A 63 -10.78 4.01 5.77
CA ARG A 63 -9.67 3.82 4.81
C ARG A 63 -9.98 2.74 3.78
N LEU A 64 -10.62 1.64 4.19
CA LEU A 64 -11.07 0.60 3.26
C LEU A 64 -12.12 1.14 2.29
N PHE A 65 -13.07 1.95 2.77
CA PHE A 65 -14.07 2.59 1.94
C PHE A 65 -13.44 3.55 0.92
N LEU A 66 -12.60 4.48 1.39
CA LEU A 66 -11.90 5.44 0.52
C LEU A 66 -10.99 4.73 -0.49
N GLY A 67 -10.27 3.69 -0.06
CA GLY A 67 -9.40 2.89 -0.92
C GLY A 67 -10.18 2.14 -2.00
N SER A 68 -11.36 1.59 -1.66
CA SER A 68 -12.25 0.94 -2.62
C SER A 68 -12.82 1.93 -3.65
N VAL A 69 -13.28 3.10 -3.20
CA VAL A 69 -13.76 4.16 -4.09
C VAL A 69 -12.64 4.63 -5.02
N TYR A 70 -11.42 4.83 -4.50
CA TYR A 70 -10.27 5.20 -5.30
C TYR A 70 -9.91 4.12 -6.32
N PHE A 71 -9.93 2.85 -5.92
CA PHE A 71 -9.65 1.74 -6.83
C PHE A 71 -10.64 1.73 -8.00
N LEU A 72 -11.94 1.87 -7.73
CA LEU A 72 -12.97 1.95 -8.77
C LEU A 72 -12.76 3.14 -9.71
N LEU A 73 -12.38 4.30 -9.19
CA LEU A 73 -12.04 5.49 -9.99
C LEU A 73 -10.79 5.26 -10.85
N SER A 74 -9.76 4.62 -10.30
CA SER A 74 -8.54 4.29 -11.07
C SER A 74 -8.82 3.28 -12.17
N LEU A 75 -9.71 2.31 -11.91
CA LEU A 75 -10.14 1.32 -12.88
C LEU A 75 -10.92 1.96 -14.03
N SER A 76 -11.90 2.82 -13.71
CA SER A 76 -12.71 3.50 -14.72
C SER A 76 -11.87 4.46 -15.56
N TYR A 77 -10.93 5.18 -14.94
CA TYR A 77 -9.96 6.03 -15.65
C TYR A 77 -9.13 5.20 -16.63
N SER A 78 -8.62 4.04 -16.19
CA SER A 78 -7.81 3.18 -17.05
C SER A 78 -8.60 2.60 -18.23
N ILE A 79 -9.86 2.21 -18.04
CA ILE A 79 -10.68 1.66 -19.11
C ILE A 79 -11.01 2.73 -20.16
N CYS A 80 -11.21 3.98 -19.73
CA CYS A 80 -11.62 5.05 -20.64
C CYS A 80 -10.45 5.70 -21.40
N PHE A 81 -9.28 5.83 -20.76
CA PHE A 81 -8.18 6.64 -21.28
C PHE A 81 -6.89 5.88 -21.56
N LEU A 82 -6.73 4.65 -21.06
CA LEU A 82 -5.46 3.90 -21.13
C LEU A 82 -5.62 2.59 -21.91
N ASN A 83 -4.48 1.99 -22.23
CA ASN A 83 -4.41 0.72 -22.95
C ASN A 83 -4.92 -0.46 -22.12
N VAL A 84 -5.36 -1.52 -22.82
CA VAL A 84 -5.86 -2.76 -22.22
C VAL A 84 -4.78 -3.45 -21.36
N HIS A 85 -3.50 -3.37 -21.72
CA HIS A 85 -2.43 -3.90 -20.85
C HIS A 85 -2.35 -3.16 -19.51
N PHE A 86 -2.56 -1.85 -19.53
CA PHE A 86 -2.52 -1.02 -18.34
C PHE A 86 -3.71 -1.28 -17.41
N THR A 87 -4.89 -1.57 -17.97
CA THR A 87 -6.06 -1.95 -17.16
C THR A 87 -5.81 -3.26 -16.42
N TYR A 88 -5.13 -4.24 -17.04
CA TYR A 88 -4.71 -5.45 -16.36
C TYR A 88 -3.74 -5.15 -15.21
N TRP A 89 -2.75 -4.28 -15.42
CA TRP A 89 -1.81 -3.88 -14.36
C TRP A 89 -2.50 -3.25 -13.15
N ILE A 90 -3.50 -2.40 -13.37
CA ILE A 90 -4.30 -1.85 -12.27
C ILE A 90 -5.14 -2.94 -11.59
N LEU A 91 -5.78 -3.82 -12.36
CA LEU A 91 -6.62 -4.89 -11.84
C LEU A 91 -5.85 -5.82 -10.90
N TYR A 92 -4.71 -6.37 -11.33
CA TYR A 92 -3.93 -7.28 -10.49
C TYR A 92 -3.00 -6.51 -9.54
N GLY A 93 -2.14 -5.65 -10.07
CA GLY A 93 -1.08 -4.99 -9.29
C GLY A 93 -1.62 -3.90 -8.39
N GLY A 94 -2.51 -3.05 -8.93
CA GLY A 94 -3.11 -1.96 -8.18
C GLY A 94 -3.99 -2.43 -7.03
N SER A 95 -4.78 -3.50 -7.22
CA SER A 95 -5.59 -4.07 -6.15
C SER A 95 -4.74 -4.63 -5.01
N LEU A 96 -3.73 -5.45 -5.31
CA LEU A 96 -2.77 -5.99 -4.34
C LEU A 96 -2.07 -4.87 -3.57
N TYR A 97 -1.64 -3.82 -4.28
CA TYR A 97 -0.93 -2.70 -3.69
C TYR A 97 -1.82 -1.89 -2.73
N LEU A 98 -3.01 -1.47 -3.17
CA LEU A 98 -3.92 -0.66 -2.34
C LEU A 98 -4.39 -1.44 -1.11
N ILE A 99 -4.73 -2.73 -1.27
CA ILE A 99 -5.11 -3.57 -0.14
C ILE A 99 -3.93 -3.71 0.83
N GLY A 100 -2.73 -4.00 0.30
CA GLY A 100 -1.50 -4.06 1.09
C GLY A 100 -1.27 -2.78 1.88
N TYR A 101 -1.35 -1.63 1.21
CA TYR A 101 -1.16 -0.33 1.81
C TYR A 101 -2.16 -0.03 2.93
N VAL A 102 -3.46 -0.25 2.68
CA VAL A 102 -4.50 -0.04 3.70
C VAL A 102 -4.23 -0.94 4.92
N LEU A 103 -3.84 -2.19 4.72
CA LEU A 103 -3.50 -3.14 5.79
C LEU A 103 -2.26 -2.73 6.61
N THR A 104 -1.23 -2.13 6.00
CA THR A 104 -0.04 -1.68 6.74
C THR A 104 -0.37 -0.73 7.88
N SER A 105 -1.48 0.02 7.76
CA SER A 105 -2.05 0.91 8.79
C SER A 105 -0.98 1.72 9.54
N ALA A 106 -0.09 2.37 8.78
CA ALA A 106 1.08 3.07 9.29
C ALA A 106 0.76 4.07 10.41
N TRP A 107 -0.36 4.78 10.27
CA TRP A 107 -0.90 5.73 11.24
C TRP A 107 -1.10 5.10 12.64
N PHE A 108 -1.47 3.83 12.73
CA PHE A 108 -1.73 3.16 14.00
C PHE A 108 -0.43 2.84 14.75
N TYR A 109 0.60 2.38 14.04
CA TYR A 109 1.92 2.16 14.66
C TYR A 109 2.55 3.47 15.14
N LEU A 110 2.33 4.57 14.40
CA LEU A 110 2.73 5.91 14.80
C LEU A 110 2.00 6.38 16.06
N SER A 111 0.68 6.16 16.16
CA SER A 111 -0.12 6.63 17.29
C SER A 111 0.23 5.97 18.63
N ILE A 112 0.63 4.70 18.59
CA ILE A 112 1.08 3.95 19.79
C ILE A 112 2.57 4.17 20.08
N GLY A 113 3.33 4.75 19.15
CA GLY A 113 4.77 4.96 19.28
C GLY A 113 5.60 3.68 19.06
N ASN A 114 5.03 2.66 18.42
CA ASN A 114 5.72 1.40 18.12
C ASN A 114 6.14 1.32 16.65
N THR A 115 6.91 2.31 16.21
CA THR A 115 7.32 2.48 14.80
C THR A 115 8.38 1.48 14.34
N LYS A 116 9.12 0.86 15.27
CA LYS A 116 10.21 -0.08 14.94
C LYS A 116 9.74 -1.22 14.02
N ILE A 117 8.58 -1.80 14.33
CA ILE A 117 8.01 -2.92 13.56
C ILE A 117 7.69 -2.49 12.12
N LEU A 118 7.08 -1.32 11.97
CA LEU A 118 6.75 -0.72 10.68
C LEU A 118 8.00 -0.41 9.84
N ILE A 119 9.04 0.10 10.48
CA ILE A 119 10.31 0.41 9.80
C ILE A 119 10.96 -0.88 9.32
N ILE A 120 11.03 -1.92 10.16
CA ILE A 120 11.62 -3.21 9.80
C ILE A 120 10.84 -3.85 8.63
N SER A 121 9.52 -3.86 8.68
CA SER A 121 8.71 -4.44 7.60
C SER A 121 8.86 -3.67 6.27
N SER A 122 8.90 -2.34 6.32
CA SER A 122 9.05 -1.52 5.11
C SER A 122 10.46 -1.55 4.52
N LEU A 123 11.49 -1.74 5.35
CA LEU A 123 12.84 -2.02 4.88
C LEU A 123 12.91 -3.38 4.19
N PHE A 124 12.28 -4.40 4.80
CA PHE A 124 12.25 -5.75 4.24
C PHE A 124 11.59 -5.79 2.85
N THR A 125 10.47 -5.09 2.66
CA THR A 125 9.82 -5.00 1.34
C THR A 125 10.67 -4.31 0.30
N LYS A 126 11.35 -3.22 0.67
CA LYS A 126 12.27 -2.50 -0.23
C LYS A 126 13.47 -3.35 -0.62
N LEU A 127 14.02 -4.13 0.33
CA LEU A 127 15.13 -5.04 0.06
C LEU A 127 14.73 -6.16 -0.90
N ILE A 128 13.56 -6.78 -0.69
CA ILE A 128 13.03 -7.80 -1.62
C ILE A 128 12.85 -7.21 -3.02
N ASN A 129 12.22 -6.04 -3.11
CA ASN A 129 12.01 -5.39 -4.40
C ASN A 129 13.34 -5.08 -5.10
N LEU A 130 14.32 -4.55 -4.36
CA LEU A 130 15.66 -4.27 -4.89
C LEU A 130 16.35 -5.53 -5.41
N LEU A 131 16.29 -6.64 -4.66
CA LEU A 131 16.88 -7.92 -5.09
C LEU A 131 16.23 -8.41 -6.39
N ILE A 132 14.90 -8.34 -6.49
CA ILE A 132 14.18 -8.76 -7.70
C ILE A 132 14.60 -7.89 -8.90
N ILE A 133 14.68 -6.57 -8.69
CA ILE A 133 15.10 -5.62 -9.74
C ILE A 133 16.51 -5.96 -10.27
N ILE A 134 17.47 -6.26 -9.40
CA ILE A 134 18.85 -6.53 -9.81
C ILE A 134 18.99 -7.86 -10.56
N PHE A 135 18.30 -8.90 -10.10
CA PHE A 135 18.51 -10.25 -10.64
C PHE A 135 17.61 -10.59 -11.84
N PHE A 136 16.35 -10.14 -11.84
CA PHE A 136 15.33 -10.60 -12.77
C PHE A 136 14.99 -9.60 -13.88
N ILE A 137 15.16 -8.30 -13.65
CA ILE A 137 14.72 -7.26 -14.60
C ILE A 137 15.88 -6.91 -15.53
N LYS A 138 15.84 -7.46 -16.75
CA LYS A 138 16.92 -7.26 -17.74
C LYS A 138 16.41 -6.71 -19.07
N LYS A 139 15.12 -6.84 -19.37
CA LYS A 139 14.50 -6.39 -20.62
C LYS A 139 13.21 -5.61 -20.39
N SER A 140 12.74 -4.94 -21.45
CA SER A 140 11.44 -4.27 -21.53
C SER A 140 10.26 -5.18 -21.23
N ASP A 141 10.37 -6.47 -21.56
CA ASP A 141 9.25 -7.41 -21.44
C ASP A 141 9.02 -7.85 -19.98
N ASP A 142 9.94 -7.53 -19.07
CA ASP A 142 9.90 -7.91 -17.66
C ASP A 142 9.05 -6.94 -16.80
N ILE A 143 8.24 -6.04 -17.39
CA ILE A 143 7.42 -5.05 -16.66
C ILE A 143 6.43 -5.73 -15.71
N ASP A 144 5.78 -6.81 -16.14
CA ASP A 144 4.84 -7.53 -15.29
C ASP A 144 5.52 -8.06 -14.02
N LEU A 145 6.76 -8.57 -14.15
CA LEU A 145 7.57 -9.00 -13.02
C LEU A 145 7.93 -7.84 -12.10
N LEU A 146 8.20 -6.66 -12.67
CA LEU A 146 8.48 -5.43 -11.93
C LEU A 146 7.25 -4.96 -11.12
N ILE A 147 6.07 -4.97 -11.74
CA ILE A 147 4.82 -4.62 -11.06
C ILE A 147 4.55 -5.62 -9.93
N LEU A 148 4.74 -6.91 -10.17
CA LEU A 148 4.60 -7.92 -9.11
C LEU A 148 5.64 -7.76 -8.00
N SER A 149 6.89 -7.42 -8.32
CA SER A 149 7.96 -7.22 -7.34
C SER A 149 7.72 -6.03 -6.42
N THR A 150 6.98 -5.03 -6.88
CA THR A 150 6.65 -3.84 -6.09
C THR A 150 5.39 -4.07 -5.24
N THR A 151 4.42 -4.80 -5.77
CA THR A 151 3.08 -4.94 -5.18
C THR A 151 2.97 -6.12 -4.21
N LEU A 152 3.53 -7.29 -4.54
CA LEU A 152 3.45 -8.49 -3.70
C LEU A 152 4.14 -8.33 -2.33
N PRO A 153 5.39 -7.83 -2.22
CA PRO A 153 6.04 -7.67 -0.93
C PRO A 153 5.27 -6.68 -0.04
N LEU A 154 4.73 -5.61 -0.64
CA LEU A 154 3.90 -4.65 0.09
C LEU A 154 2.67 -5.33 0.67
N PHE A 155 1.93 -6.10 -0.15
CA PHE A 155 0.76 -6.85 0.30
C PHE A 155 1.08 -7.80 1.45
N ILE A 156 2.13 -8.62 1.31
CA ILE A 156 2.58 -9.56 2.35
C ILE A 156 2.94 -8.81 3.64
N SER A 157 3.67 -7.70 3.53
CA SER A 157 4.04 -6.89 4.70
C SER A 157 2.83 -6.25 5.39
N GLY A 158 1.88 -5.73 4.62
CA GLY A 158 0.64 -5.16 5.13
C GLY A 158 -0.17 -6.21 5.87
N PHE A 159 -0.28 -7.42 5.31
CA PHE A 159 -0.97 -8.52 5.95
C PHE A 159 -0.32 -8.95 7.27
N LEU A 160 1.01 -9.08 7.31
CA LEU A 160 1.75 -9.41 8.53
C LEU A 160 1.58 -8.34 9.61
N LEU A 161 1.65 -7.05 9.23
CA LEU A 161 1.43 -5.94 10.15
C LEU A 161 0.00 -5.93 10.70
N TYR A 162 -0.99 -6.19 9.86
CA TYR A 162 -2.38 -6.31 10.27
C TYR A 162 -2.61 -7.45 11.27
N LEU A 163 -2.01 -8.63 11.03
CA LEU A 163 -2.06 -9.76 11.96
C LEU A 163 -1.44 -9.41 13.32
N ASN A 164 -0.32 -8.70 13.32
CA ASN A 164 0.33 -8.26 14.55
C ASN A 164 -0.56 -7.32 15.37
N ILE A 165 -1.26 -6.38 14.71
CA ILE A 165 -2.25 -5.52 15.37
C ILE A 165 -3.38 -6.36 15.98
N LYS A 166 -3.91 -7.31 15.22
CA LYS A 166 -5.00 -8.19 15.68
C LYS A 166 -4.60 -8.99 16.92
N LEU A 167 -3.40 -9.59 16.92
CA LEU A 167 -2.90 -10.41 18.01
C LEU A 167 -2.59 -9.59 19.26
N LYS A 168 -1.93 -8.44 19.12
CA LYS A 168 -1.53 -7.60 20.26
C LYS A 168 -2.69 -6.88 20.93
N PHE A 169 -3.63 -6.36 20.14
CA PHE A 169 -4.69 -5.50 20.67
C PHE A 169 -6.01 -6.23 20.91
N LYS A 170 -6.06 -7.57 20.69
CA LYS A 170 -7.25 -8.42 20.86
C LYS A 170 -8.53 -7.76 20.33
N LEU A 171 -8.43 -7.18 19.14
CA LEU A 171 -9.53 -6.47 18.51
C LEU A 171 -10.67 -7.48 18.22
N LYS A 172 -11.76 -7.40 18.99
CA LYS A 172 -13.02 -8.08 18.67
C LYS A 172 -13.70 -7.27 17.58
N PHE A 173 -13.88 -7.86 16.40
CA PHE A 173 -14.79 -7.28 15.41
C PHE A 173 -16.22 -7.36 15.96
N ILE A 174 -16.89 -6.22 15.98
CA ILE A 174 -18.32 -6.15 15.74
C ILE A 174 -18.41 -5.79 14.26
N PHE A 175 -18.47 -6.81 13.41
CA PHE A 175 -18.93 -6.65 12.02
C PHE A 175 -20.46 -6.65 12.05
#